data_AF-A0A926ZFF9-F1
#
_entry.id   AF-A0A926ZFF9-F1
#
_cell.length_a   1.000
_cell.length_b   1.000
_cell.length_c   1.000
_cell.angle_alpha   90.00
_cell.angle_beta   90.00
_cell.angle_gamma   90.00
#
_symmetry.space_group_name_H-M   'P 1'
#
loop_
_entity.id
_entity.type
_entity.pdbx_description
1 polymer ?
#
loop_
_entity_poly.entity_id
_entity_poly.type
_entity_poly.pdbx_seq_one_letter_code
_entity_poly.pdbx_strand_id
1 'polypeptide(L)' 'MFKKEEKIAHKFSGQRVSDILKAKKGSIKQAELPEGSPSWEEFSEMIWEEIERGVQENLPGFKVVRKLLSDRRFDK' A
#
# COMPACT_ATOMS: atom_id res chain seq x y z
N MET A 1 -7.66 -15.51 29.94
CA MET A 1 -7.89 -16.00 28.57
C MET A 1 -7.55 -14.87 27.62
N PHE A 2 -6.32 -14.83 27.10
CA PHE A 2 -5.90 -13.81 26.15
C PHE A 2 -6.62 -14.07 24.83
N LYS A 3 -7.43 -13.11 24.37
CA LYS A 3 -8.02 -13.15 23.04
C LYS A 3 -6.86 -13.22 22.04
N LYS A 4 -6.72 -14.34 21.32
CA LYS A 4 -5.94 -14.35 20.08
C LYS A 4 -6.61 -13.33 19.17
N GLU A 5 -5.97 -12.18 18.97
CA GLU A 5 -6.33 -11.30 17.87
C GLU A 5 -6.06 -12.09 16.59
N GLU A 6 -7.11 -12.63 15.96
CA GLU A 6 -7.03 -12.99 14.56
C GLU A 6 -6.67 -11.69 13.81
N LYS A 7 -5.40 -11.56 13.41
CA LYS A 7 -5.01 -10.56 12.43
C LYS A 7 -5.80 -10.88 11.16
N ILE A 8 -6.96 -10.25 11.00
CA ILE A 8 -7.71 -10.32 9.76
C ILE A 8 -6.75 -9.84 8.66
N ALA A 9 -6.38 -10.78 7.78
CA ALA A 9 -5.53 -10.46 6.66
C ALA A 9 -6.15 -9.29 5.90
N HIS A 10 -5.35 -8.28 5.58
CA HIS A 10 -5.85 -7.13 4.85
C HIS A 10 -6.43 -7.62 3.51
N LYS A 11 -7.47 -6.95 2.99
CA LYS A 11 -8.13 -7.32 1.72
C LYS A 11 -7.20 -7.41 0.50
N PHE A 12 -5.99 -6.87 0.62
CA PHE A 12 -4.96 -6.88 -0.43
C PHE A 12 -3.84 -7.88 -0.17
N SER A 13 -3.96 -8.73 0.85
CA SER A 13 -2.93 -9.73 1.15
C SER A 13 -2.68 -10.62 -0.07
N GLY A 14 -1.41 -10.80 -0.43
CA GLY A 14 -0.94 -11.53 -1.60
C GLY A 14 -1.14 -10.81 -2.94
N GLN A 15 -1.73 -9.61 -2.97
CA GLN A 15 -1.92 -8.86 -4.22
C GLN A 15 -0.70 -7.99 -4.54
N ARG A 16 -0.34 -7.92 -5.83
CA ARG A 16 0.60 -6.91 -6.31
C ARG A 16 -0.03 -5.53 -6.29
N VAL A 17 0.77 -4.52 -5.99
CA VAL A 17 0.33 -3.13 -6.00
C VAL A 17 -0.19 -2.72 -7.37
N SER A 18 0.43 -3.19 -8.46
CA SER A 18 -0.08 -2.99 -9.82
C SER A 18 -1.53 -3.48 -10.00
N ASP A 19 -1.91 -4.61 -9.40
CA ASP A 19 -3.27 -5.13 -9.45
C ASP A 19 -4.23 -4.30 -8.59
N ILE A 20 -3.80 -3.90 -7.39
CA ILE A 20 -4.56 -2.99 -6.52
C ILE A 20 -4.84 -1.68 -7.27
N LEU A 21 -3.83 -1.11 -7.95
CA LEU A 21 -3.94 0.13 -8.70
C LEU A 21 -4.93 0.04 -9.88
N LYS A 22 -5.15 -1.14 -10.48
CA LYS A 22 -6.18 -1.31 -11.53
C LYS A 22 -7.59 -1.05 -11.00
N ALA A 23 -7.84 -1.33 -9.72
CA ALA A 23 -9.10 -1.04 -9.04
C ALA A 23 -9.21 0.42 -8.52
N LYS A 24 -8.18 1.25 -8.75
CA LYS A 24 -8.11 2.63 -8.25
C LYS A 24 -8.22 3.68 -9.35
N LYS A 25 -8.65 4.88 -8.98
CA LYS A 25 -8.61 6.09 -9.82
C LYS A 25 -7.16 6.42 -10.16
N GLY A 26 -6.91 6.79 -11.42
CA GLY A 26 -5.56 7.14 -11.91
C GLY A 26 -4.91 8.31 -11.17
N SER A 27 -5.72 9.22 -10.58
CA SER A 27 -5.25 10.34 -9.76
C SER A 27 -4.44 9.91 -8.53
N ILE A 28 -4.53 8.65 -8.10
CA ILE A 28 -3.69 8.12 -7.02
C ILE A 28 -2.19 8.26 -7.34
N LYS A 29 -1.79 8.11 -8.61
CA LYS A 29 -0.40 8.19 -9.07
C LYS A 29 0.12 9.64 -9.18
N GLN A 30 -0.77 10.62 -9.05
CA GLN A 30 -0.40 12.04 -9.01
C GLN A 30 -0.08 12.52 -7.59
N ALA A 31 -0.28 11.67 -6.58
CA ALA A 31 0.06 12.01 -5.21
C ALA A 31 1.59 12.16 -5.07
N GLU A 32 2.00 13.25 -4.42
CA GLU A 32 3.39 13.48 -4.06
C GLU A 32 3.88 12.39 -3.12
N LEU A 33 5.01 11.79 -3.48
CA LEU A 33 5.72 10.84 -2.62
C LEU A 33 6.88 11.57 -1.94
N PRO A 34 7.14 11.29 -0.64
CA PRO A 34 8.26 11.88 0.08
C PRO A 34 9.61 11.63 -0.60
N GLU A 35 10.56 12.55 -0.44
CA GLU A 35 11.92 12.35 -0.93
C GLU A 35 12.54 11.06 -0.36
N GLY A 36 13.28 10.34 -1.20
CA GLY A 36 13.89 9.05 -0.85
C GLY A 36 12.92 7.87 -0.84
N SER A 37 11.65 8.06 -1.22
CA SER A 37 10.73 6.94 -1.44
C SER A 37 10.97 6.29 -2.80
N PRO A 38 10.64 4.99 -2.94
CA PRO A 38 10.47 4.37 -4.25
C PRO A 38 9.48 5.15 -5.13
N SER A 39 9.66 5.06 -6.44
CA SER A 39 8.72 5.57 -7.43
C SER A 39 7.44 4.74 -7.47
N TRP A 40 6.39 5.26 -8.12
CA TRP A 40 5.16 4.50 -8.35
C TRP A 40 5.37 3.25 -9.21
N GLU A 41 6.38 3.24 -10.09
CA GLU A 41 6.76 2.09 -10.92
C GLU A 41 7.35 0.99 -10.05
N GLU A 42 8.32 1.33 -9.20
CA GLU A 42 8.91 0.40 -8.23
C GLU A 42 7.87 -0.14 -7.25
N PHE A 43 7.01 0.74 -6.70
CA PHE A 43 5.92 0.28 -5.84
C PHE A 43 4.98 -0.68 -6.56
N SER A 44 4.74 -0.51 -7.86
CA SER A 44 3.81 -1.36 -8.63
C SER A 44 4.28 -2.81 -8.76
N GLU A 45 5.58 -3.04 -8.66
CA GLU A 45 6.18 -4.38 -8.68
C GLU A 45 6.08 -5.08 -7.33
N MET A 46 5.88 -4.35 -6.23
CA MET A 46 5.79 -4.92 -4.89
C MET A 46 4.45 -5.61 -4.63
N ILE A 47 4.44 -6.53 -3.67
CA ILE A 47 3.21 -7.05 -3.05
C ILE A 47 2.81 -6.24 -1.82
N TRP A 48 1.54 -6.34 -1.43
CA TRP A 48 1.01 -5.64 -0.26
C TRP A 48 1.82 -5.86 1.02
N GLU A 49 2.33 -7.08 1.24
CA GLU A 49 3.13 -7.44 2.40
C GLU A 49 4.46 -6.66 2.46
N GLU A 50 5.05 -6.36 1.32
CA GLU A 50 6.28 -5.55 1.25
C GLU A 50 5.99 -4.09 1.59
N ILE A 51 4.82 -3.59 1.20
CA ILE A 51 4.35 -2.27 1.62
C ILE A 51 4.16 -2.22 3.14
N GLU A 52 3.50 -3.23 3.73
CA GLU A 52 3.34 -3.31 5.19
C GLU A 52 4.70 -3.41 5.91
N ARG A 53 5.64 -4.21 5.38
CA ARG A 53 6.99 -4.34 5.92
C ARG A 53 7.75 -3.01 5.90
N GLY A 54 7.74 -2.30 4.78
CA GLY A 54 8.38 -0.98 4.70
C GLY A 54 7.73 0.07 5.60
N VAL A 55 6.42 -0.05 5.89
CA VAL A 55 5.77 0.77 6.94
C VAL A 55 6.29 0.44 8.33
N GLN A 56 6.49 -0.85 8.65
CA GLN A 56 7.04 -1.29 9.92
C GLN A 56 8.50 -0.84 10.11
N GLU A 57 9.28 -0.88 9.03
CA GLU A 57 10.67 -0.41 8.99
C GLU A 57 10.80 1.12 8.89
N ASN A 58 9.67 1.83 8.80
CA ASN A 58 9.61 3.29 8.69
C ASN A 58 10.37 3.85 7.46
N LEU A 59 10.33 3.12 6.35
CA LEU A 59 10.93 3.54 5.08
C LEU A 59 10.15 4.72 4.46
N PRO A 60 10.83 5.66 3.78
CA PRO A 60 10.17 6.81 3.15
C PRO A 60 9.09 6.42 2.15
N GLY A 61 7.96 7.13 2.18
CA GLY A 61 6.83 6.95 1.25
C GLY A 61 5.94 5.72 1.46
N PHE A 62 6.40 4.66 2.12
CA PHE A 62 5.61 3.45 2.37
C PHE A 62 4.30 3.74 3.12
N LYS A 63 4.34 4.61 4.14
CA LYS A 63 3.13 5.01 4.89
C LYS A 63 2.12 5.76 4.02
N VAL A 64 2.62 6.59 3.10
CA VAL A 64 1.80 7.37 2.16
C VAL A 64 1.15 6.42 1.16
N VAL A 65 1.93 5.55 0.51
CA VAL A 65 1.43 4.57 -0.46
C VAL A 65 0.42 3.61 0.17
N ARG A 66 0.72 3.06 1.35
CA ARG A 66 -0.23 2.22 2.11
C ARG A 66 -1.57 2.94 2.33
N LYS A 67 -1.52 4.20 2.75
CA LYS A 67 -2.72 5.02 2.97
C LYS A 67 -3.50 5.23 1.68
N LEU A 68 -2.83 5.63 0.60
CA LEU A 68 -3.47 5.88 -0.70
C LEU A 68 -4.15 4.62 -1.25
N LEU A 69 -3.45 3.47 -1.20
CA LEU A 69 -3.97 2.20 -1.69
C LEU A 69 -5.14 1.68 -0.85
N SER A 70 -5.17 1.93 0.46
CA SER A 70 -6.28 1.52 1.33
C SER A 70 -7.45 2.51 1.37
N ASP A 71 -7.25 3.76 0.94
CA ASP A 71 -8.27 4.80 0.95
C ASP A 71 -9.33 4.57 -0.14
N ARG A 72 -10.60 4.54 0.30
CA ARG A 72 -11.76 4.30 -0.55
C ARG A 72 -12.06 5.47 -1.49
N ARG A 73 -11.56 6.68 -1.21
CA ARG A 73 -11.75 7.86 -2.07
C ARG A 73 -11.14 7.66 -3.47
N PHE A 74 -10.14 6.79 -3.56
CA PHE A 74 -9.51 6.38 -4.81
C PHE A 74 -10.08 5.09 -5.39
N ASP A 75 -11.07 4.43 -4.79
CA ASP A 75 -11.74 3.29 -5.43
C ASP A 75 -12.49 3.77 -6.70
N LYS A 76 -12.53 2.93 -7.75
CA LYS A 76 -13.34 3.16 -8.95
C LYS A 76 -14.83 2.93 -8.68
#